data_AF-A0A5R8WIR1-F1
#
_entry.id   AF-A0A5R8WIR1-F1
#
_cell.length_a   1.000
_cell.length_b   1.000
_cell.length_c   1.000
_cell.angle_alpha   90.00
_cell.angle_beta   90.00
_cell.angle_gamma   90.00
#
_symmetry.space_group_name_H-M   'P 1'
#
loop_
_entity.id
_entity.type
_entity.pdbx_description
1 polymer ?
#
loop_
_entity_poly.entity_id
_entity_poly.type
_entity_poly.pdbx_seq_one_letter_code
_entity_poly.pdbx_strand_id
1 'polypeptide(L)' 'MVVVRHYSYQGDQHTAPCLRGLLLRPVLSPGGTWQRGRNGSVLVELQGAGRFVVPGRRIRWRVVQPPFRPPFPPTATNS' A
#
# COMPACT_ATOMS: atom_id res chain seq x y z
N MET A 1 -15.14 9.61 5.66
CA MET A 1 -14.87 8.43 4.82
C MET A 1 -13.36 8.23 4.77
N VAL A 2 -12.82 7.23 5.47
CA VAL A 2 -11.37 6.93 5.45
C VAL A 2 -11.11 5.99 4.28
N VAL A 3 -10.39 6.47 3.26
CA VAL A 3 -9.99 5.66 2.11
C VAL A 3 -8.65 5.01 2.44
N VAL A 4 -8.66 3.71 2.71
CA VAL A 4 -7.42 2.95 2.93
C VAL A 4 -6.82 2.60 1.57
N ARG A 5 -5.59 3.05 1.32
CA ARG A 5 -4.84 2.72 0.10
C ARG A 5 -3.80 1.66 0.43
N HIS A 6 -3.93 0.49 -0.17
CA HIS A 6 -2.90 -0.54 -0.12
C HIS A 6 -1.95 -0.36 -1.29
N TYR A 7 -0.66 -0.29 -0.99
CA TYR A 7 0.38 -0.21 -2.00
C TYR A 7 1.12 -1.55 -2.05
N SER A 8 1.42 -2.02 -3.26
CA SER A 8 2.22 -3.22 -3.48
C SER A 8 3.34 -2.98 -4.49
N TYR A 9 4.45 -3.67 -4.29
CA TYR A 9 5.61 -3.56 -5.18
C TYR A 9 5.56 -4.65 -6.25
N GLN A 10 5.44 -4.27 -7.53
CA GLN A 10 5.40 -5.25 -8.62
C GLN A 10 6.78 -5.86 -8.90
N GLY A 11 7.85 -5.11 -8.63
CA GLY A 11 9.21 -5.46 -9.03
C GLY A 11 9.46 -5.38 -10.54
N ASP A 12 10.69 -5.68 -10.93
CA ASP A 12 11.17 -5.86 -12.30
C ASP A 12 12.03 -7.12 -12.41
N GLN A 13 12.65 -7.34 -13.57
CA GLN A 13 13.46 -8.53 -13.85
C GLN A 13 14.65 -8.73 -12.89
N HIS A 14 15.18 -7.65 -12.30
CA HIS A 14 16.31 -7.70 -11.35
C HIS A 14 15.85 -7.72 -9.89
N THR A 15 14.57 -7.46 -9.64
CA THR A 15 14.00 -7.52 -8.30
C THR A 15 13.95 -8.96 -7.80
N ALA A 16 14.49 -9.18 -6.60
CA ALA A 16 14.44 -10.47 -5.92
C ALA A 16 12.99 -11.00 -5.88
N PRO A 17 12.74 -12.28 -6.21
CA PRO A 17 11.38 -12.82 -6.31
C PRO A 17 10.57 -12.65 -5.03
N CYS A 18 11.22 -12.74 -3.87
CA CYS A 18 10.63 -12.59 -2.55
C CYS A 18 10.09 -11.18 -2.25
N LEU A 19 10.48 -10.17 -3.02
CA LEU A 19 10.02 -8.79 -2.82
C LEU A 19 8.82 -8.43 -3.71
N ARG A 20 8.50 -9.26 -4.70
CA ARG A 20 7.40 -9.01 -5.64
C ARG A 20 6.06 -9.30 -4.98
N GLY A 21 5.10 -8.39 -5.16
CA GLY A 21 3.77 -8.48 -4.59
C GLY A 21 3.66 -8.06 -3.12
N LEU A 22 4.79 -7.81 -2.43
CA LEU A 22 4.76 -7.40 -1.03
C LEU A 22 4.07 -6.05 -0.86
N LEU A 23 3.36 -5.94 0.26
CA LEU A 23 2.79 -4.68 0.70
C LEU A 23 3.92 -3.73 1.09
N LEU A 24 3.72 -2.47 0.72
CA LEU A 24 4.67 -1.40 1.02
C LEU A 24 4.01 -0.27 1.76
N ARG A 25 4.79 0.40 2.59
CA ARG A 25 4.42 1.65 3.24
C ARG A 25 5.35 2.76 2.73
N PRO A 26 4.82 3.87 2.21
CA PRO A 26 5.67 4.97 1.79
C PRO A 26 6.35 5.61 3.00
N VAL A 27 7.66 5.85 2.90
CA VAL A 27 8.34 6.70 3.88
C VAL A 27 8.04 8.14 3.51
N LEU A 28 7.37 8.83 4.42
CA LEU A 28 6.95 10.22 4.22
C LEU A 28 8.05 11.17 4.68
N SER A 29 8.25 12.22 3.88
CA SER A 29 9.01 13.40 4.28
C SER A 29 8.27 14.15 5.41
N PRO A 30 8.93 15.05 6.15
CA PRO A 30 8.29 15.84 7.21
C PRO A 30 7.02 16.58 6.79
N GLY A 31 6.90 16.94 5.50
CA GLY A 31 5.70 17.56 4.92
C GLY A 31 4.57 16.61 4.51
N GLY A 32 4.61 15.34 4.89
CA GLY A 32 3.56 14.35 4.58
C GLY A 32 3.54 13.86 3.13
N THR A 33 4.50 14.27 2.30
CA THR A 33 4.68 13.79 0.93
C THR A 33 5.63 12.60 0.88
N TRP A 34 5.57 11.82 -0.18
CA TRP A 34 6.47 10.67 -0.36
C TRP A 34 7.90 11.15 -0.53
N GLN A 35 8.84 10.50 0.16
CA GLN A 35 10.26 10.79 -0.04
C GLN A 35 10.71 10.28 -1.41
N ARG A 36 10.86 11.21 -2.36
CA ARG A 36 11.24 10.97 -3.76
C ARG A 36 12.73 11.20 -3.97
N GLY A 37 13.36 10.29 -4.72
CA GLY A 37 14.71 10.45 -5.25
C GLY A 37 14.72 11.02 -6.67
N ARG A 38 15.92 11.24 -7.21
CA ARG A 38 16.16 11.98 -8.47
C ARG A 38 15.51 11.37 -9.71
N ASN A 39 15.35 10.04 -9.77
CA ASN A 39 14.87 9.31 -10.95
C ASN A 39 13.39 8.86 -10.84
N GLY A 40 12.59 9.54 -10.02
CA GLY A 40 11.23 9.07 -9.69
C GLY A 40 11.21 7.81 -8.84
N SER A 41 12.35 7.46 -8.24
CA SER A 41 12.43 6.45 -7.18
C SER A 41 11.83 7.01 -5.89
N VAL A 42 11.33 6.13 -5.03
CA VAL A 42 10.77 6.48 -3.74
C VAL A 42 11.31 5.56 -2.67
N LEU A 43 11.50 6.10 -1.47
CA LEU A 43 11.83 5.29 -0.30
C LEU A 43 10.56 4.67 0.27
N VAL A 44 10.54 3.35 0.36
CA VAL A 44 9.42 2.59 0.90
C VAL A 44 9.90 1.58 1.92
N GLU A 45 9.03 1.21 2.83
CA GLU A 45 9.23 0.11 3.74
C GLU A 45 8.41 -1.09 3.25
N LEU A 46 9.08 -2.15 2.83
CA LEU A 46 8.48 -3.41 2.41
C LEU A 46 8.22 -4.27 3.64
N GLN A 47 6.99 -4.79 3.73
CA GLN A 47 6.59 -5.62 4.87
C GLN A 47 7.50 -6.86 4.98
N GLY A 48 8.23 -6.96 6.09
CA GLY A 48 9.11 -8.10 6.38
C GLY A 48 10.50 -8.05 5.73
N ALA A 49 10.80 -7.05 4.90
CA ALA A 49 12.10 -6.91 4.25
C ALA A 49 12.86 -5.63 4.67
N GLY A 50 12.15 -4.61 5.17
CA GLY A 50 12.76 -3.34 5.62
C GLY A 50 12.67 -2.24 4.56
N ARG A 51 13.58 -1.26 4.61
CA ARG A 51 13.54 -0.06 3.75
C ARG A 51 14.26 -0.28 2.43
N PHE A 52 13.58 0.05 1.33
CA PHE A 52 14.10 -0.05 -0.03
C PHE A 52 13.80 1.20 -0.85
N VAL A 53 14.73 1.52 -1.76
CA VAL A 53 14.50 2.51 -2.80
C VAL A 53 13.96 1.79 -4.03
N VAL A 54 12.71 2.08 -4.40
CA VAL A 54 12.04 1.42 -5.53
C VAL A 54 11.59 2.44 -6.58
N PRO A 55 11.49 2.07 -7.86
CA PRO A 55 10.95 2.96 -8.88
C PRO A 55 9.44 3.17 -8.65
N GLY A 56 8.97 4.41 -8.54
CA GLY A 56 7.56 4.70 -8.29
C GLY A 56 6.61 4.10 -9.34
N ARG A 57 7.05 3.99 -10.60
CA ARG A 57 6.30 3.34 -11.69
C ARG A 57 6.00 1.85 -11.50
N ARG A 58 6.73 1.18 -10.58
CA ARG A 58 6.55 -0.24 -10.24
C ARG A 58 5.66 -0.44 -9.02
N ILE A 59 5.11 0.63 -8.47
CA ILE A 59 4.17 0.58 -7.35
C ILE A 59 2.76 0.52 -7.89
N ARG A 60 1.98 -0.45 -7.42
CA ARG A 60 0.54 -0.50 -7.65
C ARG A 60 -0.18 -0.09 -6.39
N TRP A 61 -1.33 0.55 -6.55
CA TRP A 61 -2.21 0.89 -5.45
C TRP A 61 -3.60 0.33 -5.70
N ARG A 62 -4.28 -0.04 -4.62
CA ARG A 62 -5.70 -0.39 -4.63
C ARG A 62 -6.38 0.35 -3.49
N VAL A 63 -7.53 0.92 -3.79
CA VAL A 63 -8.43 1.44 -2.76
C VAL A 63 -9.17 0.25 -2.17
N VAL A 64 -8.96 0.01 -0.89
CA VAL A 64 -9.76 -0.95 -0.13
C VAL A 64 -10.86 -0.12 0.50
N GLN A 65 -12.09 -0.31 0.01
CA GLN A 65 -13.24 0.17 0.75
C GLN A 65 -13.28 -0.64 2.06
N PRO A 66 -13.34 0.01 3.23
CA PRO A 66 -13.58 -0.74 4.45
C PRO A 66 -14.88 -1.52 4.26
N PRO A 67 -14.99 -2.76 4.78
CA PRO A 67 -16.24 -3.48 4.76
C PRO A 67 -17.29 -2.55 5.36
N PHE A 68 -18.36 -2.27 4.59
CA PHE A 68 -19.48 -1.50 5.09
C PHE A 68 -19.98 -2.25 6.32
N ARG A 69 -19.71 -1.70 7.51
CA ARG A 69 -20.28 -2.22 8.75
C ARG A 69 -21.65 -1.53 8.87
N PRO A 70 -22.77 -2.23 8.57
CA PRO A 70 -24.07 -1.64 8.81
C PRO A 70 -24.16 -1.25 10.30
N PRO A 71 -24.75 -0.08 10.62
CA PRO A 71 -24.84 0.41 12.00
C PRO A 71 -25.67 -0.50 12.91
N PHE A 72 -26.50 -1.39 12.34
CA PHE A 72 -27.34 -2.31 13.07
C PHE A 72 -27.29 -3.71 12.44
N PRO A 73 -27.24 -4.80 13.24
CA PRO A 73 -27.51 -6.13 12.72
C PRO A 73 -28.95 -6.19 12.19
N PRO A 74 -29.24 -6.97 11.13
CA PRO A 74 -30.63 -7.18 10.72
C PRO A 74 -31.36 -7.86 11.87
N THR A 75 -32.35 -7.17 12.46
CA THR A 75 -33.28 -7.76 13.41
C THR A 75 -33.97 -8.91 12.68
N ALA A 76 -33.61 -10.14 13.04
CA ALA A 76 -34.28 -11.33 12.54
C ALA A 76 -35.71 -11.34 13.10
N THR A 77 -36.64 -10.75 12.35
CA THR A 77 -38.07 -10.95 12.57
C THR A 77 -38.41 -12.33 12.04
N ASN A 78 -38.36 -13.34 12.92
CA ASN A 78 -39.04 -14.60 12.68
C ASN A 78 -40.55 -14.35 12.83
N SER A 79 -41.32 -14.71 11.80
CA SER A 79 -42.79 -14.84 11.82
C SER A 79 -43.14 -16.27 11.46
#